data_AF-A0A848YI47-F1
#
_entry.id   AF-A0A848YI47-F1
#
_cell.length_a   1.000
_cell.length_b   1.000
_cell.length_c   1.000
_cell.angle_alpha   90.00
_cell.angle_beta   90.00
_cell.angle_gamma   90.00
#
_symmetry.space_group_name_H-M   'P 1'
#
loop_
_entity.id
_entity.type
_entity.pdbx_description
1 polymer ?
#
loop_
_entity_poly.entity_id
_entity_poly.type
_entity_poly.pdbx_seq_one_letter_code
_entity_poly.pdbx_strand_id
1 'polypeptide(L)'
;MVYAPNENVTDAIKRAGLPENHDIHWSKARKEEVVQAVREKLISFDEARWRYLLSHSEFRQWEQQVDARHAQKVTPKQPLELRNRELAKGGELEEA
;
A
#
# COMPACT_ATOMS: atom_id res chain seq x y z
N MET A 1 17.22 14.97 -15.13
CA MET A 1 16.04 15.44 -14.36
C MET A 1 14.85 14.60 -14.82
N VAL A 2 13.99 14.13 -13.90
CA VAL A 2 12.92 13.14 -14.16
C VAL A 2 11.64 13.80 -14.71
N TYR A 3 11.62 15.12 -14.83
CA TYR A 3 10.45 15.88 -15.29
C TYR A 3 10.75 16.58 -16.62
N ALA A 4 9.73 16.68 -17.48
CA ALA A 4 9.74 17.59 -18.61
C ALA A 4 9.98 19.03 -18.09
N PRO A 5 10.65 19.91 -18.86
CA PRO A 5 11.11 21.24 -18.40
C PRO A 5 10.00 22.19 -17.90
N ASN A 6 8.75 21.79 -18.02
CA ASN A 6 7.52 22.50 -17.71
C ASN A 6 6.57 21.69 -16.80
N GLU A 7 6.97 20.51 -16.35
CA GLU A 7 6.21 19.68 -15.40
C GLU A 7 6.78 19.89 -13.99
N ASN A 8 5.95 20.43 -13.10
CA ASN A 8 6.34 20.73 -11.73
C ASN A 8 5.86 19.61 -10.80
N VAL A 9 6.53 19.43 -9.66
CA VAL A 9 6.13 18.44 -8.64
C VAL A 9 4.65 18.59 -8.24
N THR A 10 4.09 19.79 -8.32
CA THR A 10 2.65 20.05 -8.07
C THR A 10 1.74 19.30 -9.05
N ASP A 11 2.12 19.16 -10.31
CA ASP A 11 1.34 18.45 -11.32
C ASP A 11 1.38 16.93 -11.10
N ALA A 12 2.57 16.40 -10.80
CA ALA A 12 2.74 15.00 -10.41
C ALA A 12 1.90 14.65 -9.16
N ILE A 13 1.85 15.55 -8.18
CA ILE A 13 1.00 15.42 -6.97
C ILE A 13 -0.48 15.42 -7.34
N LYS A 14 -0.95 16.34 -8.19
CA LYS A 14 -2.35 16.39 -8.65
C LYS A 14 -2.73 15.11 -9.39
N ARG A 15 -1.86 14.61 -10.26
CA ARG A 15 -2.05 13.35 -10.98
C ARG A 15 -2.11 12.14 -10.05
N ALA A 16 -1.34 12.18 -8.97
CA ALA A 16 -1.31 11.15 -7.93
C ALA A 16 -2.41 11.32 -6.86
N GLY A 17 -3.27 12.35 -6.94
CA GLY A 17 -4.30 12.62 -5.93
C GLY A 17 -3.76 13.07 -4.57
N LEU A 18 -2.49 13.47 -4.52
CA LEU A 18 -1.81 13.81 -3.28
C LEU A 18 -2.24 15.17 -2.75
N PRO A 19 -2.22 15.37 -1.42
CA PRO A 19 -2.53 16.65 -0.80
C PRO A 19 -1.48 17.71 -1.19
N GLU A 20 -1.96 18.89 -1.58
CA GLU A 20 -1.11 20.02 -2.00
C GLU A 20 -0.40 20.70 -0.82
N ASN A 21 -0.95 20.58 0.40
CA ASN A 21 -0.43 21.20 1.62
C ASN A 21 0.01 20.17 2.65
N HIS A 22 0.97 20.56 3.50
CA HIS A 22 1.46 19.77 4.62
C HIS A 22 0.60 19.89 5.88
N ASP A 23 -0.07 21.03 6.06
CA ASP A 23 -0.96 21.33 7.19
C ASP A 23 -2.32 20.67 6.99
N ILE A 24 -2.33 19.34 6.97
CA ILE A 24 -3.54 18.55 6.82
C ILE A 24 -3.55 17.39 7.78
N HIS A 25 -4.75 16.91 8.08
CA HIS A 25 -4.88 15.66 8.81
C HIS A 25 -4.37 14.48 7.97
N TRP A 26 -3.27 13.88 8.43
CA TRP A 26 -2.62 12.73 7.80
C TRP A 26 -3.34 11.43 8.16
N SER A 27 -4.44 11.16 7.45
CA SER A 27 -5.14 9.88 7.51
C SER A 27 -4.26 8.74 6.99
N LYS A 28 -4.50 7.51 7.46
CA LYS A 28 -3.76 6.30 7.01
C LYS A 28 -3.78 6.12 5.48
N ALA A 29 -4.89 6.46 4.82
CA ALA A 29 -5.00 6.42 3.37
C ALA A 29 -4.07 7.42 2.67
N ARG A 30 -4.01 8.67 3.12
CA ARG A 30 -3.14 9.70 2.52
C ARG A 30 -1.66 9.37 2.68
N LYS A 31 -1.28 8.78 3.82
CA LYS A 31 0.09 8.27 4.04
C LYS A 31 0.45 7.18 3.03
N GLU A 32 -0.51 6.28 2.75
CA GLU A 32 -0.35 5.24 1.72
C GLU A 32 -0.16 5.84 0.34
N GLU A 33 -0.95 6.82 -0.05
CA GLU A 33 -0.81 7.46 -1.37
C GLU A 33 0.54 8.17 -1.53
N VAL A 34 1.02 8.89 -0.50
CA VAL A 34 2.35 9.53 -0.55
C VAL A 34 3.47 8.49 -0.69
N VAL A 35 3.43 7.43 0.12
CA VAL A 35 4.44 6.35 0.06
C VAL A 35 4.40 5.66 -1.31
N GLN A 36 3.21 5.41 -1.82
CA GLN A 36 3.01 4.77 -3.12
C GLN A 36 3.53 5.65 -4.27
N ALA A 37 3.21 6.95 -4.27
CA ALA A 37 3.70 7.88 -5.28
C ALA A 37 5.23 8.02 -5.29
N VAL A 38 5.88 7.97 -4.12
CA VAL A 38 7.35 7.95 -4.01
C VAL A 38 7.92 6.64 -4.56
N ARG A 39 7.28 5.50 -4.28
CA ARG A 39 7.69 4.19 -4.80
C ARG A 39 7.53 4.07 -6.31
N GLU A 40 6.46 4.62 -6.85
CA GLU A 40 6.19 4.69 -8.29
C GLU A 40 7.02 5.76 -9.01
N LYS A 41 7.90 6.47 -8.28
CA LYS A 41 8.77 7.54 -8.79
C LYS A 41 8.00 8.69 -9.45
N LEU A 42 6.74 8.90 -9.03
CA LEU A 42 5.96 10.08 -9.44
C LEU A 42 6.55 11.35 -8.82
N ILE A 43 6.97 11.24 -7.56
CA ILE A 43 7.69 12.28 -6.82
C ILE A 43 8.94 11.70 -6.17
N SER A 44 9.99 12.50 -6.03
CA SER A 44 11.20 12.11 -5.32
C SER A 44 10.98 12.16 -3.80
N PHE A 45 11.70 11.32 -3.07
CA PHE A 45 11.70 11.35 -1.61
C PHE A 45 12.10 12.72 -1.05
N ASP A 46 13.13 13.35 -1.63
CA ASP A 46 13.59 14.68 -1.18
C ASP A 46 12.50 15.75 -1.40
N GLU A 47 11.75 15.68 -2.50
CA GLU A 47 10.64 16.59 -2.79
C GLU A 47 9.49 16.40 -1.80
N ALA A 48 9.12 15.15 -1.50
CA ALA A 48 8.13 14.84 -0.47
C ALA A 48 8.61 15.37 0.90
N ARG A 49 9.89 15.22 1.22
CA ARG A 49 10.50 15.67 2.47
C ARG A 49 10.42 17.19 2.63
N TRP A 50 10.77 17.94 1.59
CA TRP A 50 10.75 19.41 1.63
C TRP A 50 9.34 19.96 1.63
N ARG A 51 8.41 19.32 0.90
CA ARG A 51 7.00 19.76 0.81
C ARG A 51 6.22 19.51 2.09
N TYR A 52 6.35 18.31 2.64
CA TYR A 52 5.57 17.87 3.79
C TYR A 52 6.34 18.00 5.11
N LEU A 53 7.57 18.51 5.07
CA LEU A 53 8.46 18.70 6.22
C LEU A 53 8.67 17.41 7.04
N LEU A 54 8.59 16.27 6.35
CA LEU A 54 8.68 14.94 6.95
C LEU A 54 10.14 14.65 7.30
N SER A 55 10.37 13.91 8.39
CA SER A 55 11.70 13.33 8.62
C SER A 55 11.86 11.98 7.92
N HIS A 56 13.11 11.57 7.66
CA HIS A 56 13.39 10.24 7.09
C HIS A 56 12.82 9.11 7.95
N SER A 57 12.95 9.22 9.27
CA SER A 57 12.36 8.27 10.22
C SER A 57 10.83 8.27 10.19
N GLU A 58 10.22 9.41 9.87
CA GLU A 58 8.76 9.53 9.79
C GLU A 58 8.22 8.87 8.52
N PHE A 59 8.89 9.09 7.39
CA PHE A 59 8.58 8.39 6.15
C PHE A 59 8.76 6.87 6.29
N ARG A 60 9.83 6.41 6.94
CA ARG A 60 10.05 4.97 7.20
C ARG A 60 8.92 4.36 8.04
N GLN A 61 8.40 5.08 9.03
CA GLN A 61 7.23 4.63 9.78
C GLN A 61 5.96 4.56 8.93
N TRP A 62 5.81 5.43 7.94
CA TRP A 62 4.69 5.37 7.01
C TRP A 62 4.84 4.16 6.08
N GLU A 63 6.04 3.89 5.57
CA GLU A 63 6.30 2.71 4.75
C GLU A 63 5.95 1.40 5.48
N GLN A 64 6.34 1.27 6.74
CA GLN A 64 6.02 0.08 7.55
C GLN A 64 4.51 -0.07 7.77
N GLN A 65 3.79 1.02 8.02
CA GLN A 65 2.33 0.99 8.17
C GLN A 65 1.63 0.60 6.87
N VAL A 66 2.13 1.08 5.74
CA VAL A 66 1.61 0.75 4.41
C VAL A 66 1.87 -0.71 4.07
N ASP A 67 3.09 -1.19 4.33
CA ASP A 67 3.48 -2.59 4.13
C ASP A 67 2.61 -3.54 4.96
N ALA A 68 2.44 -3.25 6.26
CA ALA A 68 1.58 -4.02 7.14
C ALA A 68 0.11 -4.02 6.67
N ARG A 69 -0.38 -2.92 6.12
CA ARG A 69 -1.75 -2.82 5.58
C ARG A 69 -1.89 -3.55 4.25
N HIS A 70 -0.88 -3.48 3.38
CA HIS A 70 -0.84 -4.24 2.14
C HIS A 70 -0.86 -5.73 2.46
N ALA A 71 0.01 -6.20 3.35
CA ALA A 71 0.07 -7.60 3.80
C ALA A 71 -1.29 -8.13 4.28
N GLN A 72 -2.06 -7.33 5.03
CA GLN A 72 -3.43 -7.67 5.46
C GLN A 72 -4.41 -7.78 4.28
N LYS A 73 -4.32 -6.90 3.27
CA LYS A 73 -5.15 -6.96 2.07
C LYS A 73 -4.82 -8.19 1.20
N VAL A 74 -3.56 -8.59 1.15
CA VAL A 74 -3.11 -9.76 0.35
C VAL A 74 -3.34 -11.09 1.04
N THR A 75 -4.18 -11.18 2.08
CA THR A 75 -4.53 -12.47 2.71
C THR A 75 -4.90 -13.48 1.62
N PRO A 76 -4.04 -14.49 1.35
CA PRO A 76 -4.45 -15.56 0.48
C PRO A 76 -5.58 -16.25 1.24
N LYS A 77 -6.78 -16.29 0.66
CA LYS A 77 -7.81 -17.21 1.14
C LYS A 77 -7.20 -18.60 1.05
N GLN A 78 -6.65 -19.07 2.17
CA GLN A 78 -6.18 -20.44 2.25
C GLN A 78 -7.40 -21.32 1.96
N PRO A 79 -7.28 -22.29 1.04
CA PRO A 79 -8.39 -23.15 0.70
C PRO A 79 -8.71 -24.01 1.92
N LEU A 80 -9.70 -23.60 2.72
CA LEU A 80 -10.37 -24.47 3.69
C LEU A 80 -11.06 -25.67 2.99
N GLU A 81 -11.04 -25.70 1.66
CA GLU A 81 -11.60 -26.71 0.75
C GLU A 81 -10.82 -28.03 0.68
N LEU A 82 -9.76 -28.26 1.48
CA LEU A 82 -9.04 -29.55 1.43
C LEU A 82 -9.39 -30.53 2.57
N ARG A 83 -10.14 -30.11 3.60
CA ARG A 83 -10.43 -30.98 4.76
C ARG A 83 -11.75 -31.75 4.66
N ASN A 84 -12.70 -31.29 3.83
CA ASN A 84 -14.07 -31.86 3.79
C ASN A 84 -14.24 -33.00 2.77
N ARG A 85 -13.21 -33.33 1.99
CA ARG A 85 -13.31 -34.35 0.93
C ARG A 85 -12.85 -35.75 1.35
N GLU A 86 -12.10 -35.87 2.45
CA GLU A 86 -11.62 -37.17 2.94
C GLU A 86 -12.60 -37.87 3.89
N LEU A 87 -13.55 -37.14 4.48
CA LEU A 87 -14.57 -37.73 5.37
C LEU A 87 -15.73 -38.41 4.64
N ALA A 88 -15.91 -38.16 3.32
CA ALA A 88 -17.04 -38.68 2.55
C ALA A 88 -16.77 -40.05 1.89
N LYS A 89 -15.54 -40.58 1.93
CA LYS A 89 -15.19 -41.89 1.32
C LYS A 89 -15.09 -43.07 2.29
N GLY A 90 -15.33 -42.86 3.59
CA GLY A 90 -15.17 -43.90 4.61
C GLY A 90 -16.46 -44.58 5.10
N GLY A 91 -17.62 -44.29 4.50
CA GLY A 91 -18.94 -44.73 4.99
C GLY A 91 -19.58 -45.88 4.22
N GLU A 92 -18.90 -46.43 3.22
CA GLU A 92 -19.35 -47.62 2.49
C GLU A 92 -18.40 -48.74 2.91
N LEU A 93 -18.86 -49.78 3.63
CA LEU A 93 -18.30 -51.15 3.73
C LEU A 93 -18.62 -51.90 5.05
N GLU A 94 -19.71 -51.63 5.76
CA GLU A 94 -20.19 -52.58 6.78
C GLU A 94 -21.71 -52.73 6.73
N GLU A 95 -22.17 -53.70 5.95
CA GLU A 95 -23.28 -54.62 6.25
C GLU A 95 -23.41 -55.62 5.08
N ALA A 96 -22.77 -56.78 5.22
CA ALA A 96 -23.04 -58.01 4.46
C ALA A 96 -22.66 -59.22 5.32
#